data_AF-A0A832GFB1-F1
#
_entry.id   AF-A0A832GFB1-F1
#
_cell.length_a   1.000
_cell.length_b   1.000
_cell.length_c   1.000
_cell.angle_alpha   90.00
_cell.angle_beta   90.00
_cell.angle_gamma   90.00
#
_symmetry.space_group_name_H-M   'P 1'
#
loop_
_entity.id
_entity.type
_entity.pdbx_description
1 polymer ?
#
loop_
_entity_poly.entity_id
_entity_poly.type
_entity_poly.pdbx_seq_one_letter_code
_entity_poly.pdbx_strand_id
1 'polypeptide(L)'
;MAQFRPAERPSVLWTADEARRVKQLIDAEPWAQQRARTLPNNTFGRLLRYQVLGDQKAGDEERRYLLSFIDAPLDGKGDGGGSAGLHTANYLNAIRYDALYPSLTPDQRERLEATFRRHIAQDIVQWDADPPPLGILPNLALPRRCGTLMMSVVLQDEKLIRDLWAAKGSFRWFFEDYLADGEFYQEEFAKMTSLI
;
A
#
# COMPACT_ATOMS: atom_id res chain seq x y z
N MET A 1 3.40 -24.80 12.90
CA MET A 1 3.16 -23.55 12.15
C MET A 1 4.49 -23.12 11.54
N ALA A 2 4.53 -22.64 10.30
CA ALA A 2 5.76 -22.13 9.70
C ALA A 2 6.23 -20.88 10.47
N GLN A 3 7.53 -20.77 10.73
CA GLN A 3 8.14 -19.60 11.38
C GLN A 3 8.16 -18.42 10.39
N PHE A 4 7.80 -17.22 10.84
CA PHE A 4 7.91 -16.01 10.02
C PHE A 4 9.36 -15.73 9.65
N ARG A 5 9.59 -15.42 8.37
CA ARG A 5 10.91 -15.12 7.81
C ARG A 5 10.85 -13.76 7.13
N PRO A 6 11.65 -12.78 7.60
CA PRO A 6 11.84 -11.54 6.90
C PRO A 6 12.24 -11.77 5.43
N ALA A 7 11.61 -11.05 4.51
CA ALA A 7 11.96 -11.07 3.10
C ALA A 7 13.08 -10.07 2.80
N GLU A 8 13.98 -10.42 1.88
CA GLU A 8 14.94 -9.47 1.33
C GLU A 8 14.19 -8.39 0.54
N ARG A 9 14.48 -7.11 0.79
CA ARG A 9 13.83 -5.99 0.12
C ARG A 9 14.61 -5.57 -1.13
N PRO A 10 13.94 -5.16 -2.23
CA PRO A 10 12.49 -5.05 -2.38
C PRO A 10 11.80 -6.43 -2.50
N SER A 11 10.55 -6.51 -2.07
CA SER A 11 9.79 -7.77 -1.98
C SER A 11 8.30 -7.64 -2.31
N VAL A 12 7.77 -6.42 -2.45
CA VAL A 12 6.32 -6.19 -2.61
C VAL A 12 5.90 -6.15 -4.06
N LEU A 13 6.45 -5.22 -4.85
CA LEU A 13 6.13 -5.15 -6.28
C LEU A 13 6.97 -6.14 -7.09
N TRP A 14 8.24 -6.26 -6.71
CA TRP A 14 9.23 -7.11 -7.35
C TRP A 14 10.33 -7.40 -6.35
N THR A 15 10.81 -8.62 -6.37
CA THR A 15 12.14 -8.97 -5.87
C THR A 15 13.23 -8.40 -6.79
N ALA A 16 14.46 -8.31 -6.29
CA ALA A 16 15.61 -7.94 -7.12
C ALA A 16 15.78 -8.89 -8.32
N ASP A 17 15.48 -10.17 -8.15
CA ASP A 17 15.54 -11.18 -9.21
C ASP A 17 14.45 -10.98 -10.26
N GLU A 18 13.22 -10.69 -9.85
CA GLU A 18 12.13 -10.37 -10.76
C GLU A 18 12.42 -9.10 -11.55
N ALA A 19 12.92 -8.04 -10.90
CA ALA A 19 13.32 -6.81 -11.58
C ALA A 19 14.39 -7.07 -12.65
N ARG A 20 15.39 -7.90 -12.37
CA ARG A 20 16.41 -8.31 -13.36
C ARG A 20 15.81 -9.11 -14.53
N ARG A 21 14.87 -10.01 -14.26
CA ARG A 21 14.18 -10.78 -15.32
C ARG A 21 13.31 -9.88 -16.21
N VAL A 22 12.60 -8.92 -15.61
CA VAL A 22 11.80 -7.95 -16.37
C VAL A 22 12.71 -7.07 -17.23
N LYS A 23 13.86 -6.61 -16.72
CA LYS A 23 14.87 -5.90 -17.52
C LYS A 23 15.32 -6.73 -18.73
N GLN A 24 15.67 -8.01 -18.51
CA GLN A 24 16.10 -8.91 -19.58
C GLN A 24 15.02 -9.09 -20.66
N LEU A 25 13.75 -9.24 -20.24
CA LEU A 25 12.62 -9.31 -21.17
C LEU A 25 12.47 -8.02 -21.98
N ILE A 26 12.56 -6.87 -21.32
CA ILE A 26 12.51 -5.56 -21.99
C ILE A 26 13.66 -5.41 -22.98
N ASP A 27 14.87 -5.88 -22.65
CA ASP A 27 16.02 -5.76 -23.55
C ASP A 27 15.89 -6.69 -24.77
N ALA A 28 15.31 -7.88 -24.60
CA ALA A 28 15.21 -8.89 -25.65
C ALA A 28 14.03 -8.68 -26.62
N GLU A 29 12.90 -8.16 -26.13
CA GLU A 29 11.64 -8.20 -26.87
C GLU A 29 11.20 -6.82 -27.39
N PRO A 30 11.02 -6.62 -28.72
CA PRO A 30 10.61 -5.33 -29.28
C PRO A 30 9.30 -4.77 -28.72
N TRP A 31 8.32 -5.64 -28.45
CA TRP A 31 7.03 -5.22 -27.87
C TRP A 31 7.20 -4.71 -26.44
N ALA A 32 8.12 -5.30 -25.67
CA ALA A 32 8.40 -4.91 -24.30
C ALA A 32 9.17 -3.58 -24.26
N GLN A 33 10.13 -3.37 -25.18
CA GLN A 33 10.79 -2.08 -25.39
C GLN A 33 9.76 -0.97 -25.70
N GLN A 34 8.79 -1.26 -26.59
CA GLN A 34 7.75 -0.30 -26.94
C GLN A 34 6.90 0.05 -25.72
N ARG A 35 6.48 -0.93 -24.93
CA ARG A 35 5.71 -0.70 -23.70
C ARG A 35 6.49 0.09 -22.65
N ALA A 36 7.79 -0.19 -22.49
CA ALA A 36 8.66 0.53 -21.56
C ALA A 36 8.77 2.02 -21.90
N ARG A 37 8.70 2.40 -23.20
CA ARG A 37 8.72 3.80 -23.64
C ARG A 37 7.41 4.55 -23.36
N THR A 38 6.31 3.84 -23.18
CA THR A 38 4.96 4.41 -22.96
C THR A 38 4.48 4.24 -21.52
N LEU A 39 5.39 4.02 -20.57
CA LEU A 39 5.01 3.87 -19.17
C LEU A 39 4.34 5.16 -18.66
N PRO A 40 3.24 5.05 -17.89
CA PRO A 40 2.56 6.21 -17.35
C PRO A 40 3.48 6.96 -16.37
N ASN A 41 3.36 8.29 -16.32
CA ASN A 41 4.08 9.09 -15.34
C ASN A 41 3.34 9.13 -13.98
N ASN A 42 3.12 7.96 -13.40
CA ASN A 42 2.56 7.77 -12.06
C ASN A 42 3.53 6.99 -11.16
N THR A 43 3.15 6.73 -9.90
CA THR A 43 3.98 6.02 -8.93
C THR A 43 4.50 4.69 -9.46
N PHE A 44 3.61 3.84 -10.00
CA PHE A 44 4.01 2.51 -10.50
C PHE A 44 4.96 2.62 -11.69
N GLY A 45 4.70 3.51 -12.64
CA GLY A 45 5.58 3.72 -13.79
C GLY A 45 6.95 4.29 -13.38
N ARG A 46 7.01 5.19 -12.39
CA ARG A 46 8.28 5.71 -11.86
C ARG A 46 9.06 4.67 -11.08
N LEU A 47 8.41 3.88 -10.23
CA LEU A 47 9.07 2.78 -9.50
C LEU A 47 9.58 1.69 -10.45
N LEU A 48 8.83 1.36 -11.51
CA LEU A 48 9.32 0.44 -12.55
C LEU A 48 10.55 1.03 -13.25
N ARG A 49 10.50 2.30 -13.68
CA ARG A 49 11.66 2.96 -14.30
C ARG A 49 12.88 2.96 -13.38
N TYR A 50 12.70 3.20 -12.08
CA TYR A 50 13.78 3.16 -11.11
C TYR A 50 14.35 1.75 -10.91
N GLN A 51 13.50 0.79 -10.48
CA GLN A 51 13.96 -0.55 -10.06
C GLN A 51 14.36 -1.44 -11.24
N VAL A 52 13.64 -1.33 -12.36
CA VAL A 52 13.86 -2.19 -13.53
C VAL A 52 14.78 -1.50 -14.53
N LEU A 53 14.57 -0.22 -14.84
CA LEU A 53 15.33 0.47 -15.90
C LEU A 53 16.52 1.30 -15.38
N GLY A 54 16.70 1.39 -14.06
CA GLY A 54 17.81 2.13 -13.44
C GLY A 54 17.67 3.66 -13.48
N ASP A 55 16.48 4.19 -13.77
CA ASP A 55 16.21 5.63 -13.81
C ASP A 55 16.27 6.25 -12.41
N GLN A 56 17.44 6.77 -12.02
CA GLN A 56 17.64 7.39 -10.71
C GLN A 56 16.76 8.61 -10.48
N LYS A 57 16.46 9.38 -11.53
CA LYS A 57 15.60 10.56 -11.41
C LYS A 57 14.18 10.17 -11.00
N ALA A 58 13.64 9.11 -11.58
CA ALA A 58 12.34 8.57 -11.18
C ALA A 58 12.36 8.08 -9.71
N GLY A 59 13.46 7.47 -9.28
CA GLY A 59 13.66 7.05 -7.88
C GLY A 59 13.72 8.24 -6.91
N ASP A 60 14.45 9.30 -7.26
CA ASP A 60 14.56 10.50 -6.43
C ASP A 60 13.24 11.26 -6.29
N GLU A 61 12.43 11.30 -7.36
CA GLU A 61 11.06 11.86 -7.31
C GLU A 61 10.18 11.08 -6.33
N GLU A 62 10.17 9.74 -6.41
CA GLU A 62 9.41 8.89 -5.48
C GLU A 62 9.95 8.96 -4.04
N ARG A 63 11.28 9.08 -3.87
CA ARG A 63 11.91 9.29 -2.56
C ARG A 63 11.45 10.60 -1.94
N ARG A 64 11.35 11.69 -2.70
CA ARG A 64 10.85 12.98 -2.20
C ARG A 64 9.44 12.84 -1.64
N TYR A 65 8.54 12.17 -2.36
CA TYR A 65 7.18 11.91 -1.88
C TYR A 65 7.19 11.02 -0.63
N LEU A 66 7.98 9.95 -0.61
CA LEU A 66 8.09 9.09 0.57
C LEU A 66 8.58 9.86 1.80
N LEU A 67 9.64 10.67 1.67
CA LEU A 67 10.19 11.41 2.79
C LEU A 67 9.27 12.52 3.28
N SER A 68 8.44 13.10 2.40
CA SER A 68 7.37 14.04 2.82
C SER A 68 6.28 13.40 3.67
N PHE A 69 6.20 12.05 3.69
CA PHE A 69 5.25 11.33 4.51
C PHE A 69 5.70 11.20 5.97
N ILE A 70 6.98 11.42 6.26
CA ILE A 70 7.48 11.36 7.64
C ILE A 70 6.69 12.35 8.51
N ASP A 71 6.23 11.87 9.65
CA ASP A 71 5.44 12.64 10.62
C ASP A 71 4.09 13.15 10.08
N ALA A 72 3.62 12.67 8.92
CA ALA A 72 2.35 13.07 8.32
C ALA A 72 1.15 12.91 9.27
N PRO A 73 0.22 13.88 9.29
CA PRO A 73 -0.88 13.88 10.24
C PRO A 73 -1.86 12.72 10.01
N LEU A 74 -2.50 12.28 11.10
CA LEU A 74 -3.44 11.16 11.09
C LEU A 74 -4.84 11.55 10.59
N ASP A 75 -5.20 12.83 10.69
CA ASP A 75 -6.53 13.37 10.37
C ASP A 75 -6.71 13.77 8.90
N GLY A 76 -5.62 13.67 8.14
CA GLY A 76 -5.66 13.87 6.72
C GLY A 76 -5.58 15.28 6.19
N LYS A 77 -5.32 16.23 7.08
CA LYS A 77 -5.19 17.64 6.75
C LYS A 77 -3.71 17.99 6.68
N GLY A 78 -3.19 18.12 5.47
CA GLY A 78 -1.87 18.71 5.28
C GLY A 78 -1.90 20.21 5.57
N ASP A 79 -0.76 20.77 5.95
CA ASP A 79 -0.58 22.18 6.33
C ASP A 79 -0.96 23.18 5.21
N GLY A 80 -1.14 22.72 3.96
CA GLY A 80 -1.49 23.54 2.80
C GLY A 80 -2.86 23.27 2.18
N GLY A 81 -3.79 22.58 2.87
CA GLY A 81 -5.10 22.22 2.30
C GLY A 81 -5.04 21.15 1.20
N GLY A 82 -3.85 20.63 0.89
CA GLY A 82 -3.66 19.39 0.16
C GLY A 82 -4.06 18.20 1.03
N SER A 83 -4.58 17.16 0.37
CA SER A 83 -5.05 15.89 0.95
C SER A 83 -3.94 15.02 1.53
N ALA A 84 -3.07 15.57 2.38
CA ALA A 84 -2.11 14.79 3.15
C ALA A 84 -2.88 14.00 4.24
N GLY A 85 -3.52 12.91 3.81
CA GLY A 85 -4.13 11.85 4.61
C GLY A 85 -5.66 11.80 4.64
N LEU A 86 -6.39 12.56 3.80
CA LEU A 86 -7.83 12.31 3.57
C LEU A 86 -8.07 10.87 3.08
N HIS A 87 -7.04 10.24 2.52
CA HIS A 87 -6.98 8.83 2.22
C HIS A 87 -5.90 8.17 3.06
N THR A 88 -6.25 7.74 4.27
CA THR A 88 -5.49 6.77 5.08
C THR A 88 -5.16 5.46 4.33
N ALA A 89 -5.66 5.33 3.09
CA ALA A 89 -5.26 4.32 2.14
C ALA A 89 -3.75 4.23 1.90
N ASN A 90 -2.95 5.31 1.99
CA ASN A 90 -1.45 5.47 2.01
C ASN A 90 -0.51 4.30 1.57
N TYR A 91 -0.99 3.32 0.82
CA TYR A 91 -0.34 2.06 0.48
C TYR A 91 0.81 2.32 -0.48
N LEU A 92 0.71 3.39 -1.27
CA LEU A 92 1.78 3.87 -2.13
C LEU A 92 3.03 4.23 -1.33
N ASN A 93 2.91 4.72 -0.09
CA ASN A 93 4.09 5.02 0.73
C ASN A 93 4.74 3.74 1.25
N ALA A 94 3.96 2.71 1.59
CA ALA A 94 4.50 1.40 1.93
C ALA A 94 5.23 0.77 0.72
N ILE A 95 4.62 0.82 -0.46
CA ILE A 95 5.22 0.36 -1.73
C ILE A 95 6.52 1.12 -2.04
N ARG A 96 6.52 2.45 -1.92
CA ARG A 96 7.73 3.28 -2.08
C ARG A 96 8.82 2.86 -1.10
N TYR A 97 8.46 2.67 0.16
CA TYR A 97 9.41 2.29 1.21
C TYR A 97 10.11 0.97 0.88
N ASP A 98 9.37 -0.07 0.50
CA ASP A 98 9.96 -1.35 0.09
C ASP A 98 10.86 -1.18 -1.14
N ALA A 99 10.37 -0.48 -2.17
CA ALA A 99 11.10 -0.29 -3.43
C ALA A 99 12.40 0.53 -3.27
N LEU A 100 12.38 1.54 -2.42
CA LEU A 100 13.48 2.48 -2.19
C LEU A 100 14.36 2.06 -1.01
N TYR A 101 13.97 1.04 -0.24
CA TYR A 101 14.61 0.64 1.03
C TYR A 101 16.13 0.61 0.96
N PRO A 102 16.78 -0.01 -0.06
CA PRO A 102 18.24 -0.07 -0.14
C PRO A 102 18.91 1.31 -0.19
N SER A 103 18.22 2.33 -0.72
CA SER A 103 18.73 3.69 -0.88
C SER A 103 18.43 4.64 0.28
N LEU A 104 17.61 4.22 1.26
CA LEU A 104 17.26 5.03 2.42
C LEU A 104 18.34 4.93 3.51
N THR A 105 18.59 6.03 4.21
CA THR A 105 19.47 6.02 5.40
C THR A 105 18.79 5.33 6.58
N PRO A 106 19.55 4.87 7.60
CA PRO A 106 18.97 4.31 8.82
C PRO A 106 17.96 5.24 9.50
N ASP A 107 18.29 6.53 9.63
CA ASP A 107 17.40 7.55 10.21
C ASP A 107 16.10 7.71 9.41
N GLN A 108 16.19 7.78 8.07
CA GLN A 108 15.01 7.86 7.21
C GLN A 108 14.10 6.62 7.39
N ARG A 109 14.71 5.43 7.49
CA ARG A 109 13.96 4.18 7.71
C ARG A 109 13.26 4.23 9.06
N GLU A 110 13.98 4.55 10.14
CA GLU A 110 13.42 4.63 11.49
C GLU A 110 12.21 5.57 11.57
N ARG A 111 12.33 6.78 11.01
CA ARG A 111 11.26 7.78 11.03
C ARG A 111 10.04 7.36 10.18
N LEU A 112 10.27 6.75 9.02
CA LEU A 112 9.19 6.20 8.18
C LEU A 112 8.47 5.05 8.88
N GLU A 113 9.21 4.15 9.52
CA GLU A 113 8.63 3.03 10.25
C GLU A 113 7.83 3.51 11.47
N ALA A 114 8.33 4.50 12.22
CA ALA A 114 7.59 5.13 13.31
C ALA A 114 6.28 5.75 12.81
N THR A 115 6.32 6.43 11.66
CA THR A 115 5.14 6.97 11.00
C THR A 115 4.15 5.87 10.63
N PHE A 116 4.59 4.78 9.99
CA PHE A 116 3.73 3.63 9.67
C PHE A 116 3.08 3.02 10.90
N ARG A 117 3.84 2.79 11.99
CA ARG A 117 3.30 2.25 13.24
C ARG A 117 2.23 3.18 13.84
N ARG A 118 2.41 4.50 13.75
CA ARG A 118 1.40 5.47 14.20
C ARG A 118 0.10 5.38 13.41
N HIS A 119 0.18 5.25 12.08
CA HIS A 119 -1.01 5.04 11.24
C HIS A 119 -1.71 3.71 11.50
N ILE A 120 -0.94 2.63 11.69
CA ILE A 120 -1.47 1.29 12.02
C ILE A 120 -2.20 1.33 13.38
N ALA A 121 -1.59 1.92 14.41
CA ALA A 121 -2.19 2.01 15.74
C ALA A 121 -3.54 2.76 15.72
N GLN A 122 -3.62 3.88 14.99
CA GLN A 122 -4.86 4.63 14.82
C GLN A 122 -5.96 3.80 14.14
N ASP A 123 -5.58 2.95 13.19
CA ASP A 123 -6.52 2.13 12.43
C ASP A 123 -7.09 0.96 13.25
N ILE A 124 -6.26 0.34 14.09
CA ILE A 124 -6.69 -0.74 14.99
C ILE A 124 -7.74 -0.23 16.00
N VAL A 125 -7.55 0.97 16.56
CA VAL A 125 -8.41 1.50 17.63
C VAL A 125 -9.73 2.09 17.11
N GLN A 126 -9.84 2.41 15.82
CA GLN A 126 -11.00 3.13 15.29
C GLN A 126 -12.30 2.30 15.17
N TRP A 127 -12.23 0.96 15.30
CA TRP A 127 -13.37 0.09 14.98
C TRP A 127 -13.76 -0.82 16.13
N ASP A 128 -14.91 -0.52 16.74
CA ASP A 128 -15.48 -1.32 17.84
C ASP A 128 -16.34 -2.50 17.35
N ALA A 129 -16.74 -2.51 16.08
CA ALA A 129 -17.55 -3.56 15.47
C ALA A 129 -17.26 -3.71 13.97
N ASP A 130 -17.63 -4.87 13.41
CA ASP A 130 -17.60 -5.08 11.95
C ASP A 130 -18.63 -4.15 11.28
N PRO A 131 -18.31 -3.55 10.11
CA PRO A 131 -19.27 -2.75 9.38
C PRO A 131 -20.51 -3.59 9.00
N PRO A 132 -21.71 -2.99 8.94
CA PRO A 132 -22.89 -3.70 8.48
C PRO A 132 -22.72 -4.11 7.01
N PRO A 133 -23.15 -5.34 6.60
CA PRO A 133 -23.01 -5.81 5.22
C PRO A 133 -23.70 -4.94 4.17
N LEU A 134 -24.79 -4.26 4.52
CA LEU A 134 -25.53 -3.34 3.64
C LEU A 134 -25.12 -1.86 3.80
N GLY A 135 -23.99 -1.59 4.46
CA GLY A 135 -23.46 -0.24 4.57
C GLY A 135 -22.63 0.17 3.35
N ILE A 136 -22.47 1.48 3.12
CA ILE A 136 -21.45 2.03 2.20
C ILE A 136 -20.03 1.97 2.80
N LEU A 137 -19.96 1.76 4.11
CA LEU A 137 -18.73 1.81 4.91
C LEU A 137 -17.68 0.72 4.59
N PRO A 138 -18.02 -0.54 4.22
CA PRO A 138 -17.04 -1.55 3.83
C PRO A 138 -16.09 -1.08 2.73
N ASN A 139 -16.60 -0.46 1.66
CA ASN A 139 -15.78 0.04 0.57
C ASN A 139 -15.00 1.30 0.93
N LEU A 140 -15.57 2.20 1.75
CA LEU A 140 -14.83 3.38 2.21
C LEU A 140 -13.70 3.00 3.19
N ALA A 141 -13.88 1.93 3.95
CA ALA A 141 -12.91 1.41 4.91
C ALA A 141 -11.80 0.58 4.23
N LEU A 142 -12.14 -0.20 3.19
CA LEU A 142 -11.21 -1.15 2.58
C LEU A 142 -9.89 -0.53 2.11
N PRO A 143 -9.85 0.59 1.35
CA PRO A 143 -8.60 1.21 0.94
C PRO A 143 -7.69 1.55 2.12
N ARG A 144 -8.27 2.06 3.21
CA ARG A 144 -7.55 2.35 4.45
C ARG A 144 -6.96 1.08 5.07
N ARG A 145 -7.74 0.01 5.15
CA ARG A 145 -7.27 -1.29 5.68
C ARG A 145 -6.16 -1.90 4.83
N CYS A 146 -6.29 -1.82 3.50
CA CYS A 146 -5.22 -2.23 2.60
C CYS A 146 -3.95 -1.39 2.81
N GLY A 147 -4.10 -0.09 3.09
CA GLY A 147 -3.01 0.81 3.46
C GLY A 147 -2.23 0.35 4.68
N THR A 148 -2.91 0.17 5.81
CA THR A 148 -2.27 -0.23 7.07
C THR A 148 -1.78 -1.67 7.04
N LEU A 149 -2.49 -2.58 6.38
CA LEU A 149 -2.00 -3.94 6.13
C LEU A 149 -0.72 -3.91 5.31
N MET A 150 -0.67 -3.15 4.21
CA MET A 150 0.54 -3.02 3.40
C MET A 150 1.70 -2.40 4.20
N MET A 151 1.42 -1.41 5.04
CA MET A 151 2.42 -0.86 5.98
C MET A 151 2.98 -1.96 6.90
N SER A 152 2.14 -2.81 7.49
CA SER A 152 2.60 -3.91 8.35
C SER A 152 3.43 -4.96 7.58
N VAL A 153 3.08 -5.22 6.32
CA VAL A 153 3.82 -6.11 5.42
C VAL A 153 5.21 -5.55 5.14
N VAL A 154 5.33 -4.28 4.79
CA VAL A 154 6.64 -3.68 4.52
C VAL A 154 7.47 -3.46 5.76
N LEU A 155 6.86 -3.32 6.94
CA LEU A 155 7.55 -3.41 8.23
C LEU A 155 8.06 -4.82 8.53
N GLN A 156 7.48 -5.83 7.88
CA GLN A 156 7.72 -7.26 8.15
C GLN A 156 7.48 -7.60 9.63
N ASP A 157 6.44 -7.01 10.21
CA ASP A 157 6.05 -7.23 11.60
C ASP A 157 4.91 -8.25 11.66
N GLU A 158 5.26 -9.51 11.94
CA GLU A 158 4.31 -10.61 12.00
C GLU A 158 3.14 -10.33 12.95
N LYS A 159 3.43 -9.70 14.10
CA LYS A 159 2.39 -9.42 15.09
C LYS A 159 1.41 -8.40 14.54
N LEU A 160 1.89 -7.29 13.96
CA LEU A 160 1.01 -6.28 13.37
C LEU A 160 0.19 -6.83 12.21
N ILE A 161 0.79 -7.68 11.36
CA ILE A 161 0.08 -8.35 10.26
C ILE A 161 -1.08 -9.19 10.83
N ARG A 162 -0.82 -9.98 11.87
CA ARG A 162 -1.84 -10.83 12.52
C ARG A 162 -2.92 -10.01 13.23
N ASP A 163 -2.54 -8.96 13.94
CA ASP A 163 -3.47 -8.08 14.63
C ASP A 163 -4.42 -7.39 13.63
N LEU A 164 -3.89 -6.86 12.52
CA LEU A 164 -4.70 -6.23 11.46
C LEU A 164 -5.57 -7.24 10.72
N TRP A 165 -5.07 -8.45 10.48
CA TRP A 165 -5.83 -9.53 9.87
C TRP A 165 -7.01 -9.98 10.75
N ALA A 166 -6.83 -9.97 12.08
CA ALA A 166 -7.87 -10.35 13.04
C ALA A 166 -8.80 -9.19 13.43
N ALA A 167 -8.48 -7.96 13.05
CA ALA A 167 -9.25 -6.77 13.41
C ALA A 167 -10.66 -6.76 12.82
N LYS A 168 -11.55 -5.97 13.44
CA LYS A 168 -12.91 -5.76 12.95
C LYS A 168 -12.92 -4.94 11.66
N GLY A 169 -13.76 -5.32 10.70
CA GLY A 169 -13.76 -4.73 9.36
C GLY A 169 -12.40 -4.84 8.67
N SER A 170 -11.64 -5.91 8.95
CA SER A 170 -10.34 -6.18 8.34
C SER A 170 -10.48 -6.67 6.90
N PHE A 171 -9.34 -6.79 6.22
CA PHE A 171 -9.27 -7.45 4.92
C PHE A 171 -9.79 -8.90 4.98
N ARG A 172 -9.55 -9.61 6.10
CA ARG A 172 -10.10 -10.94 6.33
C ARG A 172 -11.62 -10.92 6.30
N TRP A 173 -12.25 -10.09 7.13
CA TRP A 173 -13.71 -9.93 7.17
C TRP A 173 -14.28 -9.55 5.80
N PHE A 174 -13.59 -8.68 5.06
CA PHE A 174 -14.03 -8.28 3.73
C PHE A 174 -14.15 -9.46 2.76
N PHE A 175 -13.19 -10.40 2.78
CA PHE A 175 -13.24 -11.58 1.91
C PHE A 175 -14.06 -12.74 2.47
N GLU A 176 -13.98 -12.98 3.79
CA GLU A 176 -14.62 -14.14 4.43
C GLU A 176 -16.09 -13.91 4.79
N ASP A 177 -16.53 -12.66 4.99
CA ASP A 177 -17.89 -12.34 5.44
C ASP A 177 -18.63 -11.42 4.46
N TYR A 178 -17.98 -10.38 3.92
CA TYR A 178 -18.65 -9.41 3.03
C TYR A 178 -18.78 -9.91 1.58
N LEU A 179 -17.73 -10.54 1.03
CA LEU A 179 -17.73 -11.15 -0.31
C LEU A 179 -18.03 -12.66 -0.30
N ALA A 180 -18.41 -13.22 0.86
CA ALA A 180 -18.41 -14.65 1.14
C ALA A 180 -19.33 -15.48 0.24
N ASP A 181 -20.42 -14.89 -0.26
CA ASP A 181 -21.34 -15.57 -1.17
C ASP A 181 -20.79 -15.73 -2.60
N GLY A 182 -19.67 -15.07 -2.92
CA GLY A 182 -18.98 -15.18 -4.21
C GLY A 182 -19.78 -14.59 -5.38
N GLU A 183 -20.93 -14.00 -5.13
CA GLU A 183 -21.92 -13.68 -6.16
C GLU A 183 -22.28 -12.21 -6.18
N PHE A 184 -22.16 -11.49 -5.05
CA PHE A 184 -22.70 -10.14 -4.99
C PHE A 184 -21.87 -9.11 -4.21
N TYR A 185 -21.36 -8.11 -4.93
CA TYR A 185 -20.80 -6.90 -4.34
C TYR A 185 -21.92 -5.99 -3.83
N GLN A 186 -22.31 -6.17 -2.56
CA GLN A 186 -23.54 -5.60 -1.97
C GLN A 186 -23.63 -4.07 -2.02
N GLU A 187 -22.51 -3.35 -2.15
CA GLU A 187 -22.48 -1.88 -2.17
C GLU A 187 -23.34 -1.28 -3.29
N GLU A 188 -23.34 -1.85 -4.49
CA GLU A 188 -24.12 -1.29 -5.60
C GLU A 188 -25.62 -1.39 -5.31
N PHE A 189 -26.06 -2.41 -4.58
CA PHE A 189 -27.45 -2.54 -4.12
C PHE A 189 -27.75 -1.61 -2.94
N ALA A 190 -26.83 -1.50 -1.98
CA ALA A 190 -26.94 -0.58 -0.86
C ALA A 190 -27.09 0.88 -1.32
N LYS A 191 -26.31 1.30 -2.33
CA LYS A 191 -26.43 2.62 -2.97
C LYS A 191 -27.84 2.90 -3.49
N MET A 192 -28.49 1.90 -4.11
CA MET A 192 -29.86 2.03 -4.62
C MET A 192 -30.90 2.21 -3.51
N THR A 193 -30.67 1.62 -2.32
CA THR A 193 -31.57 1.77 -1.16
C THR A 193 -31.29 3.00 -0.30
N SER A 194 -30.06 3.54 -0.34
CA SER A 194 -29.64 4.71 0.45
C SER A 194 -29.94 6.08 -0.20
N LEU A 195 -30.52 6.07 -1.40
CA LEU A 195 -31.00 7.25 -2.13
C LEU A 195 -32.54 7.36 -2.17
N ILE A 196 -33.24 6.57 -1.35
CA ILE A 196 -34.69 6.63 -1.14
C ILE A 196 -34.98 7.14 0.28
#